data_AF-A0A4R6RTS2-F1
#
_entry.id   AF-A0A4R6RTS2-F1
#
_cell.length_a   1.000
_cell.length_b   1.000
_cell.length_c   1.000
_cell.angle_alpha   90.00
_cell.angle_beta   90.00
_cell.angle_gamma   90.00
#
_symmetry.space_group_name_H-M   'P 1'
#
loop_
_entity.id
_entity.type
_entity.pdbx_description
1 polymer ?
#
loop_
_entity_poly.entity_id
_entity_poly.type
_entity_poly.pdbx_seq_one_letter_code
_entity_poly.pdbx_strand_id
1 'polypeptide(L)'
;MESSSAQSSVLKWERDDPHYRVIVFSGPENEAATYDLPDLAVEQVWETVRVVAQEDSKLWSLALLERDVSGAPGLLWLSGMDYGRAPVSARDWRRRGEMQDRYLAAQAEEGRTPTLPNGLRLIRLFPEWGTESPLWENGTDDYNLDGKDLGLSAALSADLSAWSAQWGERDEDDETLPPGWLDRGMELWGRVQDELDGIAEVRPEFLE
;
A
#
# COMPACT_ATOMS: atom_id res chain seq x y z
N MET A 1 42.67 13.02 -36.12
CA MET A 1 41.71 13.64 -35.20
C MET A 1 40.41 13.68 -35.98
N GLU A 2 39.67 12.58 -35.97
CA GLU A 2 38.44 12.40 -36.74
C GLU A 2 37.25 12.26 -35.80
N SER A 3 36.17 12.89 -36.24
CA SER A 3 34.92 13.14 -35.55
C SER A 3 34.15 11.89 -35.17
N SER A 4 33.54 12.00 -33.98
CA SER A 4 32.13 11.72 -33.68
C SER A 4 31.48 10.54 -34.40
N SER A 5 31.38 9.41 -33.71
CA SER A 5 30.37 8.40 -33.99
C SER A 5 29.07 8.76 -33.26
N ALA A 6 28.06 9.16 -34.02
CA ALA A 6 26.69 9.31 -33.55
C ALA A 6 26.16 7.97 -32.99
N GLN A 7 25.75 7.98 -31.72
CA GLN A 7 24.97 6.88 -31.15
C GLN A 7 23.56 6.92 -31.76
N SER A 8 23.20 5.85 -32.47
CA SER A 8 21.84 5.61 -32.95
C SER A 8 20.91 5.42 -31.75
N SER A 9 19.97 6.35 -31.54
CA SER A 9 18.92 6.21 -30.53
C SER A 9 17.99 5.05 -30.89
N VAL A 10 17.73 4.15 -29.93
CA VAL A 10 16.76 3.04 -30.03
C VAL A 10 15.33 3.52 -29.71
N LEU A 11 15.16 4.81 -29.38
CA LEU A 11 13.90 5.38 -28.93
C LEU A 11 12.94 5.57 -30.12
N LYS A 12 11.73 5.02 -29.98
CA LYS A 12 10.69 5.10 -31.01
C LYS A 12 9.89 6.40 -30.93
N TRP A 13 9.87 7.03 -29.76
CA TRP A 13 9.15 8.27 -29.50
C TRP A 13 9.69 8.91 -28.22
N GLU A 14 9.56 10.23 -28.14
CA GLU A 14 9.89 11.07 -26.98
C GLU A 14 8.79 12.13 -26.86
N ARG A 15 8.48 12.56 -25.63
CA ARG A 15 7.52 13.61 -25.31
C ARG A 15 8.04 14.45 -24.15
N ASP A 16 7.80 15.74 -24.22
CA ASP A 16 8.22 16.74 -23.24
C ASP A 16 7.02 17.45 -22.58
N ASP A 17 5.80 16.99 -22.85
CA ASP A 17 4.53 17.53 -22.35
C ASP A 17 3.85 16.56 -21.34
N PRO A 18 4.48 16.24 -20.19
CA PRO A 18 3.92 15.30 -19.25
C PRO A 18 2.61 15.84 -18.64
N HIS A 19 1.66 14.95 -18.40
CA HIS A 19 0.41 15.30 -17.75
C HIS A 19 0.26 14.44 -16.51
N TYR A 20 0.41 15.04 -15.33
CA TYR A 20 0.27 14.33 -14.07
C TYR A 20 -1.15 14.49 -13.50
N ARG A 21 -1.59 13.50 -12.73
CA ARG A 21 -2.83 13.56 -11.96
C ARG A 21 -2.54 13.22 -10.52
N VAL A 22 -2.90 14.14 -9.62
CA VAL A 22 -2.92 13.89 -8.18
C VAL A 22 -4.36 13.66 -7.76
N ILE A 23 -4.59 12.61 -6.98
CA ILE A 23 -5.89 12.34 -6.37
C ILE A 23 -5.70 12.38 -4.86
N VAL A 24 -6.49 13.19 -4.17
CA VAL A 24 -6.48 13.31 -2.71
C VAL A 24 -7.80 12.76 -2.19
N PHE A 25 -7.74 11.82 -1.27
CA PHE A 25 -8.88 11.14 -0.68
C PHE A 25 -9.17 11.70 0.71
N SER A 26 -10.45 11.86 1.03
CA SER A 26 -10.89 12.42 2.31
C SER A 26 -12.23 11.84 2.77
N GLY A 27 -12.44 11.87 4.08
CA GLY A 27 -13.68 11.41 4.71
C GLY A 27 -13.87 9.90 4.66
N PRO A 28 -14.95 9.41 5.29
CA PRO A 28 -15.21 7.98 5.43
C PRO A 28 -15.64 7.27 4.14
N GLU A 29 -16.22 8.01 3.20
CA GLU A 29 -16.67 7.50 1.91
C GLU A 29 -15.57 7.58 0.82
N ASN A 30 -14.32 7.88 1.20
CA ASN A 30 -13.20 8.07 0.30
C ASN A 30 -13.49 9.10 -0.81
N GLU A 31 -14.09 10.24 -0.44
CA GLU A 31 -14.34 11.34 -1.36
C GLU A 31 -13.01 11.79 -1.99
N ALA A 32 -12.98 11.88 -3.32
CA ALA A 32 -11.76 12.13 -4.06
C ALA A 32 -11.77 13.51 -4.74
N ALA A 33 -10.76 14.33 -4.45
CA ALA A 33 -10.43 15.53 -5.19
C ALA A 33 -9.32 15.24 -6.20
N THR A 34 -9.53 15.60 -7.47
CA THR A 34 -8.56 15.38 -8.55
C THR A 34 -7.93 16.69 -9.00
N TYR A 35 -6.61 16.68 -9.15
CA TYR A 35 -5.81 17.80 -9.64
C TYR A 35 -5.01 17.36 -10.85
N ASP A 36 -5.36 17.89 -12.02
CA ASP A 36 -4.65 17.66 -13.27
C ASP A 36 -3.56 18.73 -13.44
N LEU A 37 -2.34 18.27 -13.67
CA LEU A 37 -1.12 19.06 -13.69
C LEU A 37 -0.40 18.88 -15.04
N PRO A 38 -0.86 19.57 -16.09
CA PRO A 38 -0.22 19.51 -17.40
C PRO A 38 1.06 20.33 -17.42
N ASP A 39 2.08 19.81 -18.10
CA ASP A 39 3.30 20.52 -18.48
C ASP A 39 4.08 21.09 -17.28
N LEU A 40 4.10 20.34 -16.16
CA LEU A 40 4.89 20.67 -14.98
C LEU A 40 6.15 19.81 -14.90
N ALA A 41 7.24 20.43 -14.44
CA ALA A 41 8.43 19.69 -14.02
C ALA A 41 8.11 18.84 -12.78
N VAL A 42 8.83 17.74 -12.61
CA VAL A 42 8.58 16.77 -11.52
C VAL A 42 8.71 17.42 -10.14
N GLU A 43 9.62 18.39 -9.97
CA GLU A 43 9.80 19.14 -8.73
C GLU A 43 8.54 19.95 -8.38
N GLN A 44 7.92 20.60 -9.37
CA GLN A 44 6.69 21.39 -9.18
C GLN A 44 5.49 20.49 -8.89
N VAL A 45 5.47 19.28 -9.46
CA VAL A 45 4.47 18.26 -9.13
C VAL A 45 4.56 17.90 -7.65
N TRP A 46 5.77 17.65 -7.13
CA TRP A 46 5.97 17.33 -5.71
C TRP A 46 5.58 18.47 -4.78
N GLU A 47 5.93 19.71 -5.11
CA GLU A 47 5.46 20.89 -4.37
C GLU A 47 3.93 20.96 -4.33
N THR A 48 3.28 20.70 -5.47
CA THR A 48 1.82 20.69 -5.55
C THR A 48 1.22 19.57 -4.72
N VAL A 49 1.76 18.35 -4.80
CA VAL A 49 1.34 17.19 -3.99
C VAL A 49 1.37 17.53 -2.51
N ARG A 50 2.49 18.07 -1.99
CA ARG A 50 2.61 18.47 -0.57
C ARG A 50 1.54 19.46 -0.15
N VAL A 51 1.24 20.45 -0.99
CA VAL A 51 0.21 21.45 -0.69
C VAL A 51 -1.19 20.83 -0.65
N VAL A 52 -1.57 20.04 -1.66
CA VAL A 52 -2.93 19.50 -1.75
C VAL A 52 -3.19 18.34 -0.77
N ALA A 53 -2.15 17.54 -0.49
CA ALA A 53 -2.17 16.47 0.51
C ALA A 53 -1.93 16.99 1.94
N GLN A 54 -1.60 18.28 2.09
CA GLN A 54 -1.29 18.92 3.38
C GLN A 54 -0.20 18.15 4.15
N GLU A 55 0.96 17.98 3.52
CA GLU A 55 2.13 17.25 4.06
C GLU A 55 1.72 15.83 4.55
N ASP A 56 1.09 15.05 3.68
CA ASP A 56 0.62 13.68 3.94
C ASP A 56 -0.50 13.53 4.99
N SER A 57 -1.02 14.61 5.57
CA SER A 57 -2.19 14.55 6.48
C SER A 57 -3.49 14.10 5.79
N LYS A 58 -3.47 13.90 4.47
CA LYS A 58 -4.51 13.24 3.66
C LYS A 58 -3.91 12.09 2.85
N LEU A 59 -4.70 11.05 2.61
CA LEU A 59 -4.33 10.02 1.64
C LEU A 59 -4.28 10.63 0.23
N TRP A 60 -3.27 10.25 -0.55
CA TRP A 60 -3.15 10.71 -1.93
C TRP A 60 -2.42 9.71 -2.82
N SER A 61 -2.69 9.79 -4.12
CA SER A 61 -1.96 9.07 -5.16
C SER A 61 -1.56 10.00 -6.30
N LEU A 62 -0.51 9.62 -7.01
CA LEU A 62 0.05 10.35 -8.15
C LEU A 62 0.17 9.40 -9.33
N ALA A 63 -0.33 9.82 -10.49
CA ALA A 63 -0.21 9.10 -11.74
C ALA A 63 0.28 10.02 -12.87
N LEU A 64 0.91 9.41 -13.87
CA LEU A 64 1.06 9.99 -15.19
C LEU A 64 -0.17 9.62 -16.02
N LEU A 65 -0.80 10.62 -16.64
CA LEU A 65 -1.88 10.42 -17.60
C LEU A 65 -1.26 10.07 -18.95
N GLU A 66 -1.42 8.81 -19.34
CA GLU A 66 -0.98 8.32 -20.65
C GLU A 66 -2.15 8.19 -21.60
N ARG A 67 -1.85 8.09 -22.90
CA ARG A 67 -2.82 7.70 -23.91
C ARG A 67 -2.32 6.44 -24.60
N ASP A 68 -3.19 5.46 -24.77
CA ASP A 68 -2.86 4.27 -25.53
C ASP A 68 -2.76 4.57 -27.04
N VAL A 69 -2.45 3.55 -27.83
CA VAL A 69 -2.33 3.66 -29.31
C VAL A 69 -3.62 4.09 -30.00
N SER A 70 -4.78 3.95 -29.33
CA SER A 70 -6.09 4.40 -29.82
C SER A 70 -6.44 5.83 -29.38
N GLY A 71 -5.61 6.44 -28.52
CA GLY A 71 -5.82 7.75 -27.92
C GLY A 71 -6.65 7.72 -26.64
N ALA A 72 -7.04 6.55 -26.14
CA ALA A 72 -7.81 6.40 -24.90
C ALA A 72 -6.93 6.76 -23.69
N PRO A 73 -7.42 7.60 -22.75
CA PRO A 73 -6.64 7.99 -21.59
C PRO A 73 -6.51 6.81 -20.60
N GLY A 74 -5.32 6.66 -20.03
CA GLY A 74 -4.99 5.71 -18.97
C GLY A 74 -4.15 6.38 -17.88
N LEU A 75 -4.04 5.71 -16.74
CA LEU A 75 -3.22 6.16 -15.62
C LEU A 75 -2.07 5.19 -15.39
N LEU A 76 -0.86 5.71 -15.41
CA LEU A 76 0.33 5.03 -14.93
C LEU A 76 0.63 5.53 -13.51
N TRP A 77 0.26 4.74 -12.50
CA TRP A 77 0.50 5.10 -11.09
C TRP A 77 1.99 5.18 -10.77
N LEU A 78 2.43 6.37 -10.34
CA LEU A 78 3.80 6.68 -9.91
C LEU A 78 3.94 6.53 -8.39
N SER A 79 2.90 6.87 -7.63
CA SER A 79 2.80 6.61 -6.19
C SER A 79 1.36 6.27 -5.83
N GLY A 80 1.19 5.24 -5.01
CA GLY A 80 -0.13 4.78 -4.60
C GLY A 80 -0.97 4.17 -5.72
N MET A 81 -2.29 4.20 -5.53
CA MET A 81 -3.30 3.72 -6.46
C MET A 81 -4.63 4.46 -6.24
N ASP A 82 -5.68 4.04 -6.92
CA ASP A 82 -7.03 4.46 -6.59
C ASP A 82 -7.47 3.82 -5.26
N TYR A 83 -7.58 4.62 -4.20
CA TYR A 83 -7.93 4.14 -2.86
C TYR A 83 -9.39 3.65 -2.77
N GLY A 84 -10.27 4.09 -3.67
CA GLY A 84 -11.65 3.61 -3.74
C GLY A 84 -11.78 2.19 -4.32
N ARG A 85 -10.69 1.64 -4.86
CA ARG A 85 -10.66 0.30 -5.44
C ARG A 85 -9.96 -0.68 -4.50
N ALA A 86 -10.59 -1.83 -4.28
CA ALA A 86 -9.97 -2.94 -3.56
C ALA A 86 -8.71 -3.44 -4.30
N PRO A 87 -7.58 -3.66 -3.59
CA PRO A 87 -6.40 -4.30 -4.19
C PRO A 87 -6.71 -5.70 -4.69
N VAL A 88 -6.17 -6.07 -5.86
CA VAL A 88 -6.38 -7.40 -6.46
C VAL A 88 -5.08 -8.15 -6.74
N SER A 89 -3.94 -7.55 -6.37
CA SER A 89 -2.61 -8.11 -6.57
C SER A 89 -1.66 -7.67 -5.46
N ALA A 90 -0.56 -8.40 -5.26
CA ALA A 90 0.51 -8.01 -4.33
C ALA A 90 1.03 -6.58 -4.60
N ARG A 91 1.16 -6.22 -5.88
CA ARG A 91 1.58 -4.87 -6.29
C ARG A 91 0.56 -3.79 -5.88
N ASP A 92 -0.73 -4.09 -5.95
CA ASP A 92 -1.77 -3.15 -5.50
C ASP A 92 -1.75 -3.01 -3.97
N TRP A 93 -1.58 -4.12 -3.25
CA TRP A 93 -1.44 -4.10 -1.79
C TRP A 93 -0.27 -3.25 -1.33
N ARG A 94 0.91 -3.44 -1.93
CA ARG A 94 2.08 -2.60 -1.64
C ARG A 94 1.82 -1.12 -1.89
N ARG A 95 1.21 -0.79 -3.03
CA ARG A 95 0.87 0.61 -3.38
C ARG A 95 -0.13 1.23 -2.41
N ARG A 96 -1.17 0.50 -2.01
CA ARG A 96 -2.13 0.95 -1.00
C ARG A 96 -1.44 1.13 0.35
N GLY A 97 -0.59 0.19 0.72
CA GLY A 97 0.20 0.22 1.95
C GLY A 97 1.09 1.46 2.04
N GLU A 98 1.85 1.76 0.98
CA GLU A 98 2.67 2.98 0.90
C GLU A 98 1.86 4.27 1.12
N MET A 99 0.62 4.35 0.63
CA MET A 99 -0.25 5.50 0.87
C MET A 99 -0.70 5.58 2.33
N GLN A 100 -1.12 4.44 2.88
CA GLN A 100 -1.58 4.35 4.27
C GLN A 100 -0.47 4.67 5.25
N ASP A 101 0.75 4.16 5.01
CA ASP A 101 1.89 4.36 5.91
C ASP A 101 2.30 5.83 5.98
N ARG A 102 2.36 6.54 4.83
CA ARG A 102 2.62 7.99 4.82
C ARG A 102 1.58 8.76 5.62
N TYR A 103 0.30 8.45 5.38
CA TYR A 103 -0.80 9.13 6.05
C TYR A 103 -0.82 8.86 7.56
N LEU A 104 -0.66 7.61 7.99
CA LEU A 104 -0.65 7.25 9.41
C LEU A 104 0.57 7.81 10.14
N ALA A 105 1.74 7.85 9.48
CA ALA A 105 2.92 8.53 10.01
C ALA A 105 2.66 10.02 10.24
N ALA A 106 2.06 10.72 9.28
CA ALA A 106 1.69 12.13 9.43
C ALA A 106 0.69 12.36 10.58
N GLN A 107 -0.32 11.49 10.76
CA GLN A 107 -1.23 11.57 11.91
C GLN A 107 -0.48 11.42 13.25
N ALA A 108 0.46 10.45 13.32
CA ALA A 108 1.25 10.20 14.53
C ALA A 108 2.19 11.38 14.85
N GLU A 109 2.85 11.96 13.85
CA GLU A 109 3.70 13.15 14.01
C GLU A 109 2.92 14.36 14.52
N GLU A 110 1.64 14.47 14.15
CA GLU A 110 0.71 15.48 14.67
C GLU A 110 0.11 15.15 16.06
N GLY A 111 0.50 14.01 16.66
CA GLY A 111 0.01 13.57 17.96
C GLY A 111 -1.45 13.09 17.96
N ARG A 112 -1.98 12.71 16.79
CA ARG A 112 -3.33 12.16 16.64
C ARG A 112 -3.30 10.64 16.74
N THR A 113 -4.45 10.04 17.02
CA THR A 113 -4.59 8.57 16.94
C THR A 113 -4.50 8.13 15.47
N PRO A 114 -3.57 7.22 15.11
CA PRO A 114 -3.35 6.81 13.73
C PRO A 114 -4.47 5.86 13.27
N THR A 115 -5.52 6.42 12.67
CA THR A 115 -6.61 5.67 12.02
C THR A 115 -6.79 6.13 10.58
N LEU A 116 -7.21 5.23 9.68
CA LEU A 116 -7.55 5.51 8.29
C LEU A 116 -8.65 6.60 8.19
N PRO A 117 -8.84 7.25 7.02
CA PRO A 117 -9.83 8.34 6.89
C PRO A 117 -11.27 7.98 7.24
N ASN A 118 -11.62 6.70 7.19
CA ASN A 118 -12.91 6.15 7.60
C ASN A 118 -12.98 5.76 9.09
N GLY A 119 -11.93 6.04 9.87
CA GLY A 119 -11.84 5.74 11.30
C GLY A 119 -11.41 4.30 11.61
N LEU A 120 -11.18 3.47 10.59
CA LEU A 120 -10.68 2.11 10.81
C LEU A 120 -9.23 2.11 11.27
N ARG A 121 -8.88 1.13 12.11
CA ARG A 121 -7.48 0.78 12.40
C ARG A 121 -6.85 0.12 11.17
N LEU A 122 -5.52 0.14 11.09
CA LEU A 122 -4.77 -0.62 10.10
C LEU A 122 -4.00 -1.75 10.77
N ILE A 123 -4.42 -2.98 10.48
CA ILE A 123 -3.74 -4.19 10.97
C ILE A 123 -2.96 -4.81 9.83
N ARG A 124 -1.69 -5.14 10.06
CA ARG A 124 -0.83 -5.84 9.11
C ARG A 124 -0.79 -7.31 9.49
N LEU A 125 -0.89 -8.18 8.49
CA LEU A 125 -0.82 -9.62 8.66
C LEU A 125 0.42 -10.16 7.94
N PHE A 126 1.43 -10.56 8.71
CA PHE A 126 2.63 -11.25 8.22
C PHE A 126 3.33 -11.98 9.38
N PRO A 127 3.93 -13.15 9.14
CA PRO A 127 4.73 -13.83 10.14
C PRO A 127 6.07 -13.12 10.36
N GLU A 128 6.63 -13.21 11.56
CA GLU A 128 7.97 -12.72 11.88
C GLU A 128 8.72 -13.77 12.71
N TRP A 129 10.04 -13.81 12.55
CA TRP A 129 10.86 -14.73 13.34
C TRP A 129 10.77 -14.45 14.84
N GLY A 130 10.60 -15.51 15.63
CA GLY A 130 10.54 -15.40 17.09
C GLY A 130 9.22 -14.82 17.64
N THR A 131 8.20 -14.64 16.80
CA THR A 131 6.89 -14.12 17.22
C THR A 131 5.78 -15.13 16.96
N GLU A 132 4.93 -15.40 17.96
CA GLU A 132 3.82 -16.35 17.83
C GLU A 132 2.64 -15.80 17.03
N SER A 133 2.38 -14.49 17.14
CA SER A 133 1.28 -13.83 16.44
C SER A 133 1.74 -13.10 15.18
N PRO A 134 1.10 -13.33 14.02
CA PRO A 134 1.44 -12.65 12.77
C PRO A 134 0.71 -11.30 12.60
N LEU A 135 0.17 -10.71 13.67
CA LEU A 135 -0.66 -9.50 13.61
C LEU A 135 0.07 -8.30 14.20
N TRP A 136 0.07 -7.20 13.45
CA TRP A 136 0.81 -5.99 13.79
C TRP A 136 -0.03 -4.74 13.57
N GLU A 137 0.20 -3.68 14.35
CA GLU A 137 -0.48 -2.40 14.18
C GLU A 137 0.53 -1.25 14.10
N ASN A 138 0.39 -0.42 13.07
CA ASN A 138 1.25 0.74 12.89
C ASN A 138 0.85 1.89 13.83
N GLY A 139 1.85 2.53 14.44
CA GLY A 139 1.66 3.78 15.19
C GLY A 139 1.24 3.61 16.66
N THR A 140 1.39 2.41 17.23
CA THR A 140 1.20 2.13 18.66
C THR A 140 2.54 1.74 19.32
N ASP A 141 2.64 1.99 20.64
CA ASP A 141 3.81 1.59 21.44
C ASP A 141 3.94 0.05 21.57
N ASP A 142 2.80 -0.65 21.55
CA ASP A 142 2.71 -2.12 21.48
C ASP A 142 2.37 -2.53 20.03
N TYR A 143 3.40 -2.92 19.30
CA TYR A 143 3.35 -3.08 17.84
C TYR A 143 2.89 -4.48 17.38
N ASN A 144 3.07 -5.50 18.22
CA ASN A 144 2.62 -6.88 17.97
C ASN A 144 1.36 -7.16 18.78
N LEU A 145 0.33 -7.69 18.13
CA LEU A 145 -0.99 -7.93 18.72
C LEU A 145 -1.28 -9.43 18.70
N ASP A 146 -1.93 -9.96 19.74
CA ASP A 146 -2.52 -11.28 19.66
C ASP A 146 -3.96 -11.20 19.12
N GLY A 147 -4.46 -12.30 18.56
CA GLY A 147 -5.86 -12.36 18.11
C GLY A 147 -6.88 -12.00 19.20
N LYS A 148 -6.58 -12.32 20.46
CA LYS A 148 -7.43 -11.95 21.61
C LYS A 148 -7.54 -10.43 21.81
N ASP A 149 -6.47 -9.68 21.53
CA ASP A 149 -6.40 -8.23 21.73
C ASP A 149 -7.28 -7.50 20.69
N LEU A 150 -7.49 -8.15 19.54
CA LEU A 150 -8.40 -7.72 18.49
C LEU A 150 -9.81 -8.32 18.61
N GLY A 151 -10.06 -9.19 19.59
CA GLY A 151 -11.35 -9.86 19.76
C GLY A 151 -11.62 -10.98 18.76
N LEU A 152 -10.58 -11.51 18.10
CA LEU A 152 -10.71 -12.65 17.19
C LEU A 152 -11.15 -13.92 17.93
N SER A 153 -11.83 -14.80 17.21
CA SER A 153 -12.22 -16.10 17.70
C SER A 153 -10.99 -16.92 18.10
N ALA A 154 -11.13 -17.74 19.14
CA ALA A 154 -10.04 -18.60 19.61
C ALA A 154 -9.58 -19.59 18.53
N ALA A 155 -10.50 -20.04 17.68
CA ALA A 155 -10.19 -20.92 16.57
C ALA A 155 -9.35 -20.21 15.50
N LEU A 156 -9.73 -19.00 15.09
CA LEU A 156 -8.94 -18.21 14.14
C LEU A 156 -7.57 -17.83 14.71
N SER A 157 -7.50 -17.45 15.98
CA SER A 157 -6.23 -17.15 16.65
C SER A 157 -5.27 -18.35 16.63
N ALA A 158 -5.78 -19.56 16.93
CA ALA A 158 -4.98 -20.78 16.87
C ALA A 158 -4.51 -21.11 15.45
N ASP A 159 -5.38 -20.91 14.46
CA ASP A 159 -5.05 -21.13 13.05
C ASP A 159 -3.95 -20.16 12.56
N LEU A 160 -4.00 -18.89 12.98
CA LEU A 160 -2.98 -17.89 12.67
C LEU A 160 -1.63 -18.24 13.29
N SER A 161 -1.61 -18.62 14.57
CA SER A 161 -0.39 -19.07 15.24
C SER A 161 0.21 -20.31 14.58
N ALA A 162 -0.62 -21.28 14.18
CA ALA A 162 -0.14 -22.48 13.49
C ALA A 162 0.43 -22.17 12.10
N TRP A 163 -0.15 -21.21 11.38
CA TRP A 163 0.37 -20.74 10.09
C TRP A 163 1.67 -19.96 10.24
N SER A 164 1.78 -19.11 11.27
CA SER A 164 3.00 -18.39 11.63
C SER A 164 4.13 -19.34 12.08
N ALA A 165 3.81 -20.39 12.84
CA ALA A 165 4.80 -21.38 13.27
C ALA A 165 5.48 -22.09 12.10
N GLN A 166 4.75 -22.38 11.00
CA GLN A 166 5.34 -22.96 9.79
C GLN A 166 6.36 -22.04 9.11
N TRP A 167 6.21 -20.72 9.26
CA TRP A 167 7.23 -19.77 8.85
C TRP A 167 8.47 -19.92 9.74
N GLY A 168 8.26 -19.95 11.06
CA GLY A 168 9.29 -20.09 12.09
C GLY A 168 10.07 -21.43 12.13
N GLU A 169 9.64 -22.45 11.39
CA GLU A 169 10.34 -23.74 11.29
C GLU A 169 11.35 -23.80 10.14
N ARG A 170 11.41 -22.76 9.29
CA ARG A 170 12.32 -22.70 8.13
C ARG A 170 13.71 -22.25 8.56
N ASP A 171 14.68 -22.44 7.66
CA ASP A 171 15.97 -21.76 7.77
C ASP A 171 15.82 -20.32 7.24
N GLU A 172 16.49 -19.35 7.86
CA GLU A 172 16.45 -17.93 7.44
C GLU A 172 16.90 -17.73 5.99
N ASP A 173 17.78 -18.62 5.48
CA ASP A 173 18.29 -18.60 4.11
C ASP A 173 17.40 -19.38 3.11
N ASP A 174 16.33 -20.03 3.55
CA ASP A 174 15.41 -20.77 2.66
C ASP A 174 14.38 -19.83 2.03
N GLU A 175 14.59 -19.47 0.77
CA GLU A 175 13.66 -18.65 -0.01
C GLU A 175 12.36 -19.39 -0.40
N THR A 176 12.28 -20.71 -0.19
CA THR A 176 11.14 -21.52 -0.62
C THR A 176 10.03 -21.52 0.42
N LEU A 177 8.84 -21.05 0.05
CA LEU A 177 7.66 -21.13 0.90
C LEU A 177 7.14 -22.58 0.98
N PRO A 178 6.59 -23.02 2.14
CA PRO A 178 5.92 -24.31 2.23
C PRO A 178 4.78 -24.42 1.18
N PRO A 179 4.53 -25.61 0.60
CA PRO A 179 3.46 -25.79 -0.37
C PRO A 179 2.10 -25.35 0.19
N GLY A 180 1.38 -24.49 -0.55
CA GLY A 180 0.06 -23.99 -0.15
C GLY A 180 0.07 -22.93 0.96
N TRP A 181 1.25 -22.49 1.42
CA TRP A 181 1.36 -21.52 2.51
C TRP A 181 0.72 -20.17 2.18
N LEU A 182 0.89 -19.67 0.95
CA LEU A 182 0.25 -18.44 0.47
C LEU A 182 -1.26 -18.58 0.37
N ASP A 183 -1.76 -19.70 -0.16
CA ASP A 183 -3.20 -19.94 -0.28
C ASP A 183 -3.86 -19.99 1.11
N ARG A 184 -3.20 -20.63 2.08
CA ARG A 184 -3.63 -20.63 3.47
C ARG A 184 -3.58 -19.23 4.09
N GLY A 185 -2.52 -18.47 3.83
CA GLY A 185 -2.40 -17.07 4.27
C GLY A 185 -3.56 -16.21 3.76
N MET A 186 -3.93 -16.35 2.49
CA MET A 186 -5.07 -15.63 1.90
C MET A 186 -6.42 -16.07 2.48
N GLU A 187 -6.62 -17.36 2.76
CA GLU A 187 -7.82 -17.84 3.46
C GLU A 187 -7.92 -17.24 4.86
N LEU A 188 -6.81 -17.22 5.61
CA LEU A 188 -6.75 -16.64 6.95
C LEU A 188 -6.98 -15.14 6.92
N TRP A 189 -6.34 -14.42 6.00
CA TRP A 189 -6.57 -13.00 5.78
C TRP A 189 -8.06 -12.69 5.60
N GLY A 190 -8.77 -13.45 4.75
CA GLY A 190 -10.21 -13.25 4.53
C GLY A 190 -11.02 -13.40 5.83
N ARG A 191 -10.71 -14.43 6.63
CA ARG A 191 -11.38 -14.65 7.92
C ARG A 191 -11.08 -13.55 8.94
N VAL A 192 -9.83 -13.07 9.00
CA VAL A 192 -9.45 -11.94 9.87
C VAL A 192 -10.17 -10.66 9.43
N GLN A 193 -10.21 -10.40 8.12
CA GLN A 193 -10.91 -9.23 7.58
C GLN A 193 -12.41 -9.29 7.86
N ASP A 194 -13.04 -10.46 7.79
CA ASP A 194 -14.45 -10.66 8.13
C ASP A 194 -14.72 -10.46 9.63
N GLU A 195 -13.88 -11.02 10.52
CA GLU A 195 -14.05 -10.85 11.98
C GLU A 195 -13.76 -9.42 12.46
N LEU A 196 -12.98 -8.64 11.69
CA LEU A 196 -12.65 -7.24 11.96
C LEU A 196 -13.45 -6.24 11.12
N ASP A 197 -14.53 -6.68 10.45
CA ASP A 197 -15.39 -5.80 9.67
C ASP A 197 -15.89 -4.61 10.51
N GLY A 198 -15.76 -3.40 9.96
CA GLY A 198 -16.09 -2.14 10.65
C GLY A 198 -15.14 -1.74 11.79
N ILE A 199 -14.11 -2.52 12.10
CA ILE A 199 -13.10 -2.24 13.14
C ILE A 199 -11.75 -1.89 12.51
N ALA A 200 -11.30 -2.70 11.56
CA ALA A 200 -10.00 -2.55 10.93
C ALA A 200 -9.99 -2.94 9.45
N GLU A 201 -9.09 -2.30 8.71
CA GLU A 201 -8.62 -2.84 7.43
C GLU A 201 -7.39 -3.72 7.70
N VAL A 202 -7.36 -4.92 7.09
CA VAL A 202 -6.28 -5.88 7.26
C VAL A 202 -5.44 -5.94 5.99
N ARG A 203 -4.14 -5.63 6.10
CA ARG A 203 -3.17 -5.67 5.00
C ARG A 203 -2.44 -7.02 4.98
N PRO A 204 -2.57 -7.83 3.91
CA PRO A 204 -1.89 -9.13 3.78
C PRO A 204 -0.44 -8.95 3.32
N GLU A 205 0.44 -8.56 4.23
CA GLU A 205 1.84 -8.26 3.92
C GLU A 205 2.73 -9.46 3.62
N PHE A 206 2.28 -10.65 3.98
CA PHE A 206 2.94 -11.88 3.53
C PHE A 206 2.96 -12.06 1.99
N LEU A 207 2.32 -11.16 1.23
CA LEU A 207 2.35 -11.10 -0.24
C LEU A 207 3.50 -10.24 -0.79
N GLU A 208 4.20 -9.46 0.05
CA GLU A 208 5.20 -8.47 -0.37
C GLU A 208 6.59 -9.05 -0.66
#